data_AF-A0A7S2DP46-F1
#
_entry.id   AF-A0A7S2DP46-F1
#
_cell.length_a   1.000
_cell.length_b   1.000
_cell.length_c   1.000
_cell.angle_alpha   90.00
_cell.angle_beta   90.00
_cell.angle_gamma   90.00
#
_symmetry.space_group_name_H-M   'P 1'
#
loop_
_entity.id
_entity.type
_entity.pdbx_description
1 polymer ?
#
loop_
_entity_poly.entity_id
_entity_poly.type
_entity_poly.pdbx_seq_one_letter_code
_entity_poly.pdbx_strand_id
1 'polypeptide(L)'
;AWYLGRAADLCGMLDPIMPDFCGFKPWGLHAGSLLRAPLMNPMEVLGEEALTPEDIADGAVEQHLDFIQRRRLALLYPIDSRGSTVRLFPREDLALPAETLSLQPDELLIFRHDVISFGYQPSSSSDLMLQTWILDQPQQLKLESLEGGQGALEALIGGAPIPRHKD
;
A
#
# COMPACT_ATOMS: atom_id res chain seq x y z
N ALA A 1 16.15 -6.75 -10.25
CA ALA A 1 16.26 -5.41 -10.88
C ALA A 1 15.36 -5.28 -12.12
N TRP A 2 15.44 -6.18 -13.10
CA TRP A 2 14.69 -6.07 -14.36
C TRP A 2 13.16 -6.05 -14.21
N TYR A 3 12.60 -6.90 -13.34
CA TYR A 3 11.14 -6.96 -13.11
C TYR A 3 10.55 -5.67 -12.52
N LEU A 4 11.32 -4.94 -11.71
CA LEU A 4 10.87 -3.66 -11.13
C LEU A 4 10.76 -2.56 -12.21
N GLY A 5 11.66 -2.55 -13.20
CA GLY A 5 11.58 -1.62 -14.32
C GLY A 5 10.31 -1.83 -15.15
N ARG A 6 9.94 -3.09 -15.42
CA ARG A 6 8.70 -3.40 -16.14
C ARG A 6 7.43 -3.03 -15.37
N ALA A 7 7.44 -3.19 -14.05
CA ALA A 7 6.34 -2.70 -13.22
C ALA A 7 6.20 -1.18 -13.37
N ALA A 8 7.31 -0.43 -13.44
CA ALA A 8 7.31 1.03 -13.61
C ALA A 8 6.76 1.47 -14.95
N ASP A 9 7.19 0.79 -16.01
CA ASP A 9 6.69 1.04 -17.35
C ASP A 9 5.18 0.80 -17.40
N LEU A 10 4.70 -0.29 -16.79
CA LEU A 10 3.28 -0.57 -16.71
C LEU A 10 2.52 0.49 -15.92
N CYS A 11 3.01 0.90 -14.74
CA CYS A 11 2.39 1.99 -13.98
C CYS A 11 2.29 3.27 -14.81
N GLY A 12 3.35 3.62 -15.54
CA GLY A 12 3.36 4.77 -16.45
C GLY A 12 2.37 4.62 -17.61
N MET A 13 2.18 3.40 -18.12
CA MET A 13 1.18 3.11 -19.16
C MET A 13 -0.26 3.20 -18.64
N LEU A 14 -0.49 2.85 -17.36
CA LEU A 14 -1.82 2.88 -16.74
C LEU A 14 -2.19 4.29 -16.25
N ASP A 15 -1.23 5.11 -15.83
CA ASP A 15 -1.44 6.47 -15.29
C ASP A 15 -2.52 7.29 -16.02
N PRO A 16 -2.49 7.46 -17.36
CA PRO A 16 -3.47 8.31 -18.05
C PRO A 16 -4.91 7.80 -18.01
N ILE A 17 -5.15 6.50 -17.79
CA ILE A 17 -6.49 5.91 -17.77
C ILE A 17 -7.04 5.70 -16.35
N MET A 18 -6.17 5.72 -15.33
CA MET A 18 -6.54 5.38 -13.96
C MET A 18 -7.57 6.33 -13.32
N PRO A 19 -7.51 7.66 -13.49
CA PRO A 19 -8.51 8.56 -12.93
C PRO A 19 -9.93 8.23 -13.41
N ASP A 20 -10.09 7.98 -14.71
CA ASP A 20 -11.40 7.77 -15.32
C ASP A 20 -11.95 6.37 -15.03
N PHE A 21 -11.08 5.34 -15.02
CA PHE A 21 -11.53 3.94 -14.85
C PHE A 21 -11.54 3.48 -13.38
N CYS A 22 -10.56 3.91 -12.59
CA CYS A 22 -10.42 3.46 -11.20
C CYS A 22 -10.90 4.49 -10.18
N GLY A 23 -11.14 5.74 -10.59
CA GLY A 23 -11.65 6.80 -9.71
C GLY A 23 -10.61 7.34 -8.74
N PHE A 24 -9.32 7.19 -9.04
CA PHE A 24 -8.24 7.73 -8.21
C PHE A 24 -7.05 8.17 -9.06
N LYS A 25 -6.22 9.07 -8.53
CA LYS A 25 -5.03 9.58 -9.22
C LYS A 25 -3.79 8.91 -8.64
N PRO A 26 -3.01 8.15 -9.43
CA PRO A 26 -1.85 7.46 -8.90
C PRO A 26 -0.78 8.44 -8.40
N TRP A 27 -0.02 8.02 -7.40
CA TRP A 27 1.04 8.82 -6.80
C TRP A 27 2.38 8.09 -6.79
N GLY A 28 3.33 8.65 -7.53
CA GLY A 28 4.65 8.06 -7.70
C GLY A 28 4.61 6.80 -8.57
N LEU A 29 5.78 6.33 -8.99
CA LEU A 29 5.89 5.18 -9.87
C LEU A 29 5.69 3.86 -9.12
N HIS A 30 6.12 3.76 -7.85
CA HIS A 30 5.90 2.60 -6.97
C HIS A 30 6.01 2.96 -5.50
N ALA A 31 5.18 2.34 -4.66
CA ALA A 31 5.47 2.26 -3.24
C ALA A 31 5.20 0.85 -2.72
N GLY A 32 6.17 0.31 -1.98
CA GLY A 32 6.04 -0.93 -1.22
C GLY A 32 5.99 -2.19 -2.08
N SER A 33 7.05 -2.52 -2.85
CA SER A 33 7.10 -3.84 -3.47
C SER A 33 7.53 -4.89 -2.44
N LEU A 34 6.82 -6.01 -2.39
CA LEU A 34 7.13 -7.15 -1.52
C LEU A 34 7.41 -8.39 -2.35
N LEU A 35 8.35 -9.20 -1.87
CA LEU A 35 8.61 -10.52 -2.40
C LEU A 35 7.93 -11.55 -1.49
N ARG A 36 7.03 -12.36 -2.05
CA ARG A 36 6.41 -13.47 -1.35
C ARG A 36 7.10 -14.76 -1.73
N ALA A 37 7.60 -15.46 -0.71
CA ALA A 37 8.13 -16.81 -0.81
C ALA A 37 7.44 -17.70 0.24
N PRO A 38 7.26 -19.00 -0.04
CA PRO A 38 6.88 -20.00 0.94
C PRO A 38 7.84 -19.98 2.13
N LEU A 39 7.28 -20.19 3.32
CA LEU A 39 8.11 -20.46 4.50
C LEU A 39 8.78 -21.82 4.31
N MET A 40 10.11 -21.88 4.46
CA MET A 40 10.84 -23.16 4.37
C MET A 40 10.67 -23.96 5.67
N ASN A 41 10.46 -23.26 6.78
CA ASN A 41 10.15 -23.84 8.08
C ASN A 41 8.95 -23.11 8.72
N PRO A 42 7.93 -23.82 9.25
CA PRO A 42 6.86 -23.18 10.01
C PRO A 42 7.33 -22.37 11.23
N MET A 43 8.54 -22.64 11.74
CA MET A 43 9.19 -21.84 12.78
C MET A 43 9.91 -20.59 12.26
N GLU A 44 10.13 -20.46 10.94
CA GLU A 44 10.61 -19.23 10.28
C GLU A 44 9.50 -18.20 10.11
N VAL A 45 8.38 -18.31 10.84
CA VAL A 45 7.56 -17.13 11.09
C VAL A 45 8.50 -16.14 11.75
N LEU A 46 9.08 -15.25 10.95
CA LEU A 46 9.87 -14.12 11.39
C LEU A 46 8.98 -13.48 12.44
N GLY A 47 9.40 -13.58 13.71
CA GLY A 47 8.67 -12.94 14.79
C GLY A 47 8.49 -11.50 14.37
N GLU A 48 7.28 -10.98 14.51
CA GLU A 48 7.04 -9.55 14.30
C GLU A 48 8.08 -8.81 15.13
N GLU A 49 9.09 -8.23 14.48
CA GLU A 49 10.06 -7.40 15.17
C GLU A 49 9.25 -6.25 15.77
N ALA A 50 9.19 -6.20 17.09
CA ALA A 50 8.43 -5.19 17.77
C ALA A 50 8.98 -3.81 17.37
N LEU A 51 8.07 -2.89 17.04
CA LEU A 51 8.45 -1.51 16.75
C LEU A 51 9.28 -0.94 17.91
N THR A 52 10.45 -0.40 17.58
CA THR A 52 11.28 0.27 18.56
C THR A 52 10.73 1.69 18.81
N PRO A 53 11.07 2.32 19.95
CA PRO A 53 10.73 3.72 20.18
C PRO A 53 11.28 4.68 19.11
N GLU A 54 12.41 4.30 18.48
CA GLU A 54 13.02 5.06 17.38
C GLU A 54 12.15 4.97 16.12
N ASP A 55 11.65 3.78 15.75
CA ASP A 55 10.73 3.62 14.62
C ASP A 55 9.45 4.45 14.79
N ILE A 56 8.94 4.53 16.03
CA ILE A 56 7.77 5.34 16.36
C ILE A 56 8.10 6.83 16.23
N ALA A 57 9.26 7.27 16.72
CA ALA A 57 9.70 8.66 16.59
C ALA A 57 9.92 9.07 15.12
N ASP A 58 10.38 8.13 14.29
CA ASP A 58 10.56 8.30 12.84
C ASP A 58 9.25 8.19 12.04
N GLY A 59 8.13 7.93 12.72
CA GLY A 59 6.80 7.90 12.14
C GLY A 59 6.51 6.66 11.29
N ALA A 60 7.14 5.52 11.59
CA ALA A 60 6.94 4.27 10.86
C ALA A 60 5.47 3.80 10.87
N VAL A 61 4.76 4.07 11.98
CA VAL A 61 3.33 3.75 12.13
C VAL A 61 2.49 4.58 11.17
N GLU A 62 2.73 5.89 11.12
CA GLU A 62 2.04 6.84 10.26
C GLU A 62 2.29 6.50 8.79
N GLN A 63 3.53 6.18 8.42
CA GLN A 63 3.89 5.75 7.08
C GLN A 63 3.17 4.44 6.68
N HIS A 64 3.08 3.48 7.60
CA HIS A 64 2.36 2.23 7.36
C HIS A 64 0.84 2.44 7.21
N LEU A 65 0.24 3.28 8.07
CA LEU A 65 -1.17 3.63 7.98
C LEU A 65 -1.49 4.39 6.69
N ASP A 66 -0.65 5.35 6.31
CA ASP A 66 -0.76 6.09 5.04
C ASP A 66 -0.71 5.12 3.84
N PHE A 67 0.23 4.18 3.85
CA PHE A 67 0.30 3.13 2.84
C PHE A 67 -0.98 2.27 2.78
N ILE A 68 -1.50 1.82 3.93
CA ILE A 68 -2.74 1.01 3.98
C ILE A 68 -3.93 1.80 3.41
N GLN A 69 -4.05 3.08 3.74
CA GLN A 69 -5.18 3.92 3.31
C GLN A 69 -5.13 4.25 1.83
N ARG A 70 -3.92 4.37 1.27
CA ARG A 70 -3.70 4.83 -0.10
C ARG A 70 -3.51 3.71 -1.11
N ARG A 71 -3.24 2.46 -0.72
CA ARG A 71 -3.12 1.36 -1.69
C ARG A 71 -4.46 1.10 -2.38
N ARG A 72 -4.49 1.24 -3.72
CA ARG A 72 -5.71 1.09 -4.52
C ARG A 72 -5.65 -0.12 -5.44
N LEU A 73 -4.61 -0.24 -6.27
CA LEU A 73 -4.39 -1.42 -7.11
C LEU A 73 -3.31 -2.30 -6.51
N ALA A 74 -3.53 -3.61 -6.52
CA ALA A 74 -2.51 -4.62 -6.28
C ALA A 74 -2.14 -5.29 -7.60
N LEU A 75 -0.84 -5.48 -7.82
CA LEU A 75 -0.26 -6.17 -8.95
C LEU A 75 0.51 -7.38 -8.41
N LEU A 76 0.14 -8.57 -8.88
CA LEU A 76 0.78 -9.83 -8.52
C LEU A 76 1.42 -10.43 -9.77
N TYR A 77 2.73 -10.63 -9.71
CA TYR A 77 3.53 -11.18 -10.81
C TYR A 77 4.32 -12.39 -10.31
N PRO A 78 3.94 -13.62 -10.68
CA PRO A 78 4.69 -14.83 -10.33
C PRO A 78 6.02 -14.83 -11.11
N ILE A 79 7.12 -14.79 -10.37
CA ILE A 79 8.48 -14.90 -10.93
C ILE A 79 8.80 -16.36 -11.20
N ASP A 80 8.48 -17.23 -10.24
CA ASP A 80 8.59 -18.68 -10.36
C ASP A 80 7.32 -19.26 -9.72
N SER A 81 6.56 -20.05 -10.46
CA SER A 81 5.30 -20.62 -9.98
C SER A 81 5.04 -21.89 -10.75
N ARG A 82 4.73 -22.98 -10.04
CA ARG A 82 4.29 -24.24 -10.66
C ARG A 82 2.81 -24.52 -10.41
N GLY A 83 2.00 -23.48 -10.53
CA GLY A 83 0.56 -23.54 -10.29
C GLY A 83 0.16 -22.99 -8.92
N SER A 84 0.86 -21.97 -8.43
CA SER A 84 0.40 -21.20 -7.28
C SER A 84 -1.01 -20.64 -7.53
N THR A 85 -1.79 -20.51 -6.47
CA THR A 85 -3.16 -20.01 -6.55
C THR A 85 -3.33 -18.72 -5.78
N VAL A 86 -4.13 -17.82 -6.36
CA VAL A 86 -4.58 -16.60 -5.71
C VAL A 86 -6.09 -16.68 -5.56
N ARG A 87 -6.56 -16.63 -4.32
CA ARG A 87 -7.98 -16.55 -4.01
C ARG A 87 -8.36 -15.10 -3.75
N LEU A 88 -9.32 -14.60 -4.52
CA LEU A 88 -9.85 -13.25 -4.43
C LEU A 88 -11.13 -13.24 -3.58
N PHE A 89 -11.22 -12.28 -2.68
CA PHE A 89 -12.32 -12.07 -1.75
C PHE A 89 -12.86 -10.64 -1.96
N PRO A 90 -13.86 -10.46 -2.83
CA PRO A 90 -14.56 -9.18 -2.95
C PRO A 90 -15.18 -8.77 -1.61
N ARG A 91 -15.28 -7.46 -1.37
CA ARG A 91 -16.05 -6.95 -0.22
C ARG A 91 -17.50 -7.43 -0.30
N GLU A 92 -18.12 -7.62 0.87
CA GLU A 92 -19.48 -8.16 1.00
C GLU A 92 -20.53 -7.29 0.29
N ASP A 93 -20.32 -5.98 0.21
CA ASP A 93 -21.23 -5.02 -0.44
C ASP A 93 -21.28 -5.13 -1.97
N LEU A 94 -20.32 -5.81 -2.60
CA LEU A 94 -20.31 -6.04 -4.04
C LEU A 94 -21.17 -7.23 -4.49
N ALA A 95 -21.60 -8.09 -3.55
CA ALA A 95 -22.34 -9.33 -3.85
C ALA A 95 -21.67 -10.22 -4.93
N LEU A 96 -20.34 -10.17 -5.04
CA LEU A 96 -19.56 -11.01 -5.93
C LEU A 96 -19.02 -12.24 -5.18
N PRO A 97 -19.00 -13.42 -5.80
CA PRO A 97 -18.43 -14.60 -5.18
C PRO A 97 -16.90 -14.49 -5.06
N ALA A 98 -16.33 -15.21 -4.08
CA ALA A 98 -14.90 -15.41 -4.02
C ALA A 98 -14.45 -16.32 -5.18
N GLU A 99 -13.36 -15.96 -5.84
CA GLU A 99 -12.84 -16.67 -7.02
C GLU A 99 -11.41 -17.14 -6.76
N THR A 100 -11.02 -18.26 -7.37
CA THR A 100 -9.65 -18.78 -7.25
C THR A 100 -9.02 -18.87 -8.64
N LEU A 101 -7.90 -18.19 -8.79
CA LEU A 101 -7.12 -18.13 -10.02
C LEU A 101 -5.83 -18.93 -9.82
N SER A 102 -5.45 -19.73 -10.82
CA SER A 102 -4.10 -20.28 -10.90
C SER A 102 -3.24 -19.31 -11.70
N LEU A 103 -2.11 -18.89 -11.13
CA LEU A 103 -1.20 -17.97 -11.80
C LEU A 103 0.05 -18.70 -12.30
N GLN A 104 0.32 -18.56 -13.58
CA GLN A 104 1.51 -19.07 -14.24
C GLN A 104 2.61 -18.00 -14.28
N PRO A 105 3.89 -18.39 -14.40
CA PRO A 105 4.96 -17.45 -14.67
C PRO A 105 4.64 -16.57 -15.87
N ASP A 106 5.11 -15.31 -15.83
CA ASP A 106 4.85 -14.28 -16.84
C ASP A 106 3.40 -13.80 -16.97
N GLU A 107 2.48 -14.29 -16.14
CA GLU A 107 1.16 -13.68 -16.00
C GLU A 107 1.18 -12.51 -15.02
N LEU A 108 0.33 -11.52 -15.27
CA LEU A 108 0.14 -10.39 -14.38
C LEU A 108 -1.32 -10.32 -13.95
N LEU A 109 -1.56 -10.44 -12.66
CA LEU A 109 -2.86 -10.24 -12.07
C LEU A 109 -2.94 -8.83 -11.48
N ILE A 110 -3.92 -8.04 -11.93
CA ILE A 110 -4.21 -6.69 -11.45
C ILE A 110 -5.63 -6.63 -10.93
N PHE A 111 -5.82 -6.09 -9.72
CA PHE A 111 -7.16 -5.88 -9.15
C PHE A 111 -7.17 -4.70 -8.17
N ARG A 112 -8.37 -4.21 -7.87
CA ARG A 112 -8.61 -3.18 -6.85
C ARG A 112 -8.49 -3.76 -5.45
N HIS A 113 -7.35 -3.56 -4.82
CA HIS A 113 -7.04 -4.00 -3.45
C HIS A 113 -7.96 -3.37 -2.41
N ASP A 114 -8.47 -2.17 -2.68
CA ASP A 114 -9.38 -1.46 -1.79
C ASP A 114 -10.82 -2.02 -1.80
N VAL A 115 -11.16 -2.84 -2.81
CA VAL A 115 -12.48 -3.50 -2.90
C VAL A 115 -12.43 -5.03 -2.96
N ILE A 116 -11.26 -5.60 -3.20
CA ILE A 116 -11.00 -7.05 -3.26
C ILE A 116 -9.76 -7.35 -2.42
N SER A 117 -9.94 -8.15 -1.38
CA SER A 117 -8.84 -8.76 -0.63
C SER A 117 -8.38 -10.04 -1.32
N PHE A 118 -7.20 -10.56 -0.96
CA PHE A 118 -6.71 -11.80 -1.56
C PHE A 118 -5.92 -12.66 -0.57
N GLY A 119 -5.88 -13.95 -0.85
CA GLY A 119 -4.98 -14.93 -0.24
C GLY A 119 -4.11 -15.55 -1.32
N TYR A 120 -2.83 -15.77 -1.00
CA TYR A 120 -1.89 -16.46 -1.88
C TYR A 120 -1.54 -17.82 -1.29
N GLN A 121 -1.62 -18.87 -2.10
CA GLN A 121 -1.25 -20.22 -1.72
C GLN A 121 -0.19 -20.74 -2.71
N PRO A 122 1.08 -20.84 -2.27
CA PRO A 122 2.11 -21.43 -3.12
C PRO A 122 1.86 -22.94 -3.30
N SER A 123 2.24 -23.42 -4.47
CA SER A 123 2.20 -24.84 -4.87
C SER A 123 3.50 -25.59 -4.57
N SER A 124 4.64 -24.86 -4.53
CA SER A 124 5.98 -25.38 -4.30
C SER A 124 6.75 -24.49 -3.34
N SER A 125 7.78 -25.03 -2.67
CA SER A 125 8.71 -24.24 -1.83
C SER A 125 9.57 -23.26 -2.64
N SER A 126 9.72 -23.50 -3.95
CA SER A 126 10.42 -22.61 -4.86
C SER A 126 9.55 -21.47 -5.42
N ASP A 127 8.24 -21.47 -5.14
CA ASP A 127 7.35 -20.46 -5.72
C ASP A 127 7.75 -19.06 -5.21
N LEU A 128 7.76 -18.09 -6.11
CA LEU A 128 8.19 -16.74 -5.86
C LEU A 128 7.24 -15.77 -6.55
N MET A 129 6.66 -14.85 -5.80
CA MET A 129 5.73 -13.86 -6.35
C MET A 129 6.17 -12.45 -5.97
N LEU A 130 6.28 -11.57 -6.96
CA LEU A 130 6.42 -10.14 -6.76
C LEU A 130 5.04 -9.54 -6.56
N GLN A 131 4.87 -8.83 -5.46
CA GLN A 131 3.69 -8.03 -5.18
C GLN A 131 4.07 -6.55 -5.18
N THR A 132 3.29 -5.73 -5.86
CA THR A 132 3.44 -4.27 -5.81
C THR A 132 2.07 -3.60 -5.78
N TRP A 133 2.03 -2.33 -5.37
CA TRP A 133 0.80 -1.55 -5.33
C TRP A 133 0.95 -0.22 -6.05
N ILE A 134 -0.16 0.25 -6.61
CA ILE A 134 -0.32 1.63 -7.04
C ILE A 134 -1.11 2.37 -5.97
N LEU A 135 -0.52 3.44 -5.45
CA LEU A 135 -1.11 4.25 -4.39
C LEU A 135 -1.86 5.45 -4.96
N ASP A 136 -2.88 5.88 -4.24
CA ASP A 136 -3.56 7.15 -4.40
C ASP A 136 -2.69 8.32 -3.95
N GLN A 137 -3.08 9.55 -4.30
CA GLN A 137 -2.43 10.76 -3.80
C GLN A 137 -2.48 10.83 -2.26
N PRO A 138 -1.44 11.38 -1.61
CA PRO A 138 -1.50 11.65 -0.18
C PRO A 138 -2.68 12.56 0.10
N GLN A 139 -3.42 12.30 1.16
CA GLN A 139 -4.47 13.21 1.59
C GLN A 139 -3.82 14.53 2.01
N GLN A 140 -4.01 15.57 1.22
CA GLN A 140 -3.62 16.92 1.61
C GLN A 140 -4.64 17.39 2.65
N LEU A 141 -4.24 17.43 3.92
CA LEU A 141 -5.02 18.10 4.95
C LEU A 141 -5.14 19.58 4.56
N LYS A 142 -6.28 19.95 3.99
CA LYS A 142 -6.62 21.35 3.76
C LYS A 142 -7.21 21.88 5.05
N LEU A 143 -6.44 22.70 5.77
CA LEU A 143 -6.98 23.56 6.82
C LEU A 143 -7.83 24.64 6.12
N GLU A 144 -9.13 24.39 5.96
CA GLU A 144 -10.03 25.27 5.21
C GLU A 144 -10.28 26.61 5.94
N SER A 145 -10.29 26.59 7.27
CA SER A 145 -10.18 27.78 8.10
C SER A 145 -9.80 27.36 9.51
N LEU A 146 -9.10 28.24 10.23
CA LEU A 146 -8.79 28.06 11.64
C LEU A 146 -9.54 29.15 12.39
N GLU A 147 -10.78 28.84 12.75
CA GLU A 147 -11.56 29.71 13.64
C GLU A 147 -11.06 29.51 15.08
N GLY A 148 -9.96 30.20 15.40
CA GLY A 148 -9.35 30.18 16.71
C GLY A 148 -8.55 31.45 16.94
N GLY A 149 -8.76 32.12 18.07
CA GLY A 149 -7.91 33.23 18.48
C GLY A 149 -6.45 32.78 18.59
N GLN A 150 -5.51 33.70 18.41
CA GLN A 150 -4.07 33.45 18.35
C GLN A 150 -3.52 32.51 19.45
N GLY A 151 -4.13 32.50 20.64
CA GLY A 151 -3.75 31.59 21.73
C GLY A 151 -4.05 30.10 21.48
N ALA A 152 -5.08 29.76 20.71
CA ALA A 152 -5.38 28.37 20.34
C ALA A 152 -4.40 27.83 19.29
N LEU A 153 -3.94 28.71 18.39
CA LEU A 153 -2.93 28.40 17.38
C LEU A 153 -1.55 28.15 18.03
N GLU A 154 -1.17 28.98 19.00
CA GLU A 154 0.09 28.82 19.75
C GLU A 154 0.11 27.50 20.56
N ALA A 155 -1.03 27.11 21.13
CA ALA A 155 -1.16 25.83 21.86
C ALA A 155 -1.08 24.59 20.95
N LEU A 156 -1.53 24.69 19.69
CA LEU A 156 -1.51 23.58 18.74
C LEU A 156 -0.13 23.37 18.10
N ILE A 157 0.62 24.45 17.87
CA ILE A 157 1.91 24.42 17.15
C ILE A 157 3.10 24.25 18.11
N GLY A 158 2.89 24.36 19.42
CA GLY A 158 3.95 24.16 20.44
C GLY A 158 5.02 25.26 20.44
N GLY A 159 4.71 26.44 19.89
CA GLY A 159 5.63 27.58 19.85
C GLY A 159 5.69 28.33 21.19
N ALA A 160 6.90 28.76 21.60
CA ALA A 160 7.07 29.60 22.77
C ALA A 160 6.29 30.92 22.63
N PRO A 161 5.65 31.42 23.72
CA PRO A 161 4.82 32.62 23.65
C PRO A 161 5.63 33.85 23.22
N ILE A 162 5.14 34.57 22.22
CA ILE A 162 5.75 35.81 21.74
C ILE A 162 5.55 36.90 22.81
N PRO A 163 6.63 37.58 23.28
CA PRO A 163 6.49 38.63 24.28
C PRO A 163 5.61 39.78 23.77
N ARG A 164 4.51 40.07 24.47
CA ARG A 164 3.69 41.25 24.18
C ARG A 164 4.35 42.48 24.79
N HIS A 165 4.71 43.46 23.95
CA HIS A 165 5.05 44.80 24.43
C HIS A 165 3.81 45.42 25.07
N LYS A 166 3.92 45.83 26.33
CA LYS A 166 2.93 46.67 27.00
C LYS A 166 3.27 48.12 26.64
N ASP A 167 2.35 48.76 25.93
CA ASP A 167 2.29 50.23 25.82
C ASP A 167 1.73 50.84 27.10
#